data_AF-A0A2W5BS65-F1
#
_entry.id   AF-A0A2W5BS65-F1
#
_cell.length_a   1.000
_cell.length_b   1.000
_cell.length_c   1.000
_cell.angle_alpha   90.00
_cell.angle_beta   90.00
_cell.angle_gamma   90.00
#
_symmetry.space_group_name_H-M   'P 1'
#
loop_
_entity.id
_entity.type
_entity.pdbx_description
1 polymer ?
#
loop_
_entity_poly.entity_id
_entity_poly.type
_entity_poly.pdbx_seq_one_letter_code
_entity_poly.pdbx_strand_id
1 'polypeptide(L)'
;TILTRHIQKLNDENVEDELLLEQLKSSLSDETPPATSNLLKLYEEAGVVFPQNVTRRFDEVETFHKVILQNRKTHLSGEIEAAQARIKDRDAQKKELDRRRAEIMQILKSGGALEHFLLLQEEAGRVESEVATFRKKLELAEQIESTKASLGVDRAQLTLALQNDHKEREDAIKRAVLAFEQLSESLYVNERAGNLIISPGKNGLDLEIKIDGERSKGISNMQIFCFDLMLMQICHERNMGPGFLVHDSHLFDGVDERQVAKALQIGAEHSEKLGFQYLVTMNSDALPKEGFDGQFNLQEYILPVRLTDENEIGGLFGVRF
;
A
#
# COMPACT_ATOMS: atom_id res chain seq x y z
N THR A 1 -36.25 35.79 -13.36
CA THR A 1 -35.47 35.24 -12.23
C THR A 1 -34.38 34.31 -12.77
N ILE A 2 -33.23 34.21 -12.10
CA ILE A 2 -32.10 33.36 -12.55
C ILE A 2 -32.54 31.90 -12.76
N LEU A 3 -33.37 31.37 -11.87
CA LEU A 3 -33.96 30.03 -11.97
C LEU A 3 -34.82 29.84 -13.23
N THR A 4 -35.66 30.82 -13.58
CA THR A 4 -36.50 30.76 -14.79
C THR A 4 -35.65 30.72 -16.06
N ARG A 5 -34.56 31.49 -16.11
CA ARG A 5 -33.62 31.46 -17.25
C ARG A 5 -32.88 30.13 -17.34
N HIS A 6 -32.54 29.52 -16.21
CA HIS A 6 -31.88 28.21 -16.16
C HIS A 6 -32.81 27.08 -16.63
N ILE A 7 -34.06 27.08 -16.17
CA ILE A 7 -35.09 26.11 -16.62
C ILE A 7 -35.35 26.28 -18.12
N GLN A 8 -35.41 27.52 -18.62
CA GLN A 8 -35.59 27.77 -20.04
C GLN A 8 -34.43 27.21 -20.87
N LYS A 9 -33.18 27.42 -20.43
CA LYS A 9 -32.00 26.85 -21.09
C LYS A 9 -32.04 25.32 -21.15
N LEU A 10 -32.43 24.67 -20.05
CA LEU A 10 -32.58 23.20 -20.01
C LEU A 10 -33.73 22.70 -20.90
N ASN A 11 -34.81 23.49 -21.06
CA ASN A 11 -35.87 23.18 -22.02
C ASN A 11 -35.39 23.31 -23.45
N ASP A 12 -34.69 24.39 -23.78
CA ASP A 12 -34.17 24.61 -25.13
C ASP A 12 -33.18 23.48 -25.51
N GLU A 13 -32.29 23.09 -24.60
CA GLU A 13 -31.36 21.94 -24.79
C GLU A 13 -32.09 20.59 -24.89
N ASN A 14 -33.22 20.38 -24.19
CA ASN A 14 -34.03 19.18 -24.34
C ASN A 14 -34.73 19.13 -25.70
N VAL A 15 -35.27 20.26 -26.17
CA VAL A 15 -35.91 20.34 -27.50
C VAL A 15 -34.90 20.02 -28.61
N GLU A 16 -33.66 20.49 -28.47
CA GLU A 16 -32.57 20.14 -29.39
C GLU A 16 -32.27 18.63 -29.39
N ASP A 17 -32.12 18.02 -28.21
CA ASP A 17 -31.87 16.57 -28.11
C ASP A 17 -33.09 15.72 -28.52
N GLU A 18 -34.33 16.21 -28.37
CA GLU A 18 -35.55 15.56 -28.85
C GLU A 18 -35.63 15.58 -30.39
N LEU A 19 -35.30 16.71 -31.02
CA LEU A 19 -35.20 16.82 -32.48
C LEU A 19 -34.10 15.90 -33.03
N LEU A 20 -32.95 15.86 -32.35
CA LEU A 20 -31.86 14.96 -32.69
C LEU A 20 -32.31 13.50 -32.58
N LEU A 21 -33.03 13.13 -31.52
CA LEU A 21 -33.58 11.78 -31.36
C LEU A 21 -34.57 11.41 -32.47
N GLU A 22 -35.41 12.33 -32.92
CA GLU A 22 -36.33 12.10 -34.04
C GLU A 22 -35.56 11.85 -35.34
N GLN A 23 -34.53 12.65 -35.62
CA GLN A 23 -33.65 12.49 -36.79
C GLN A 23 -32.87 11.17 -36.76
N LEU A 24 -32.30 10.81 -35.60
CA LEU A 24 -31.56 9.56 -35.42
C LEU A 24 -32.47 8.34 -35.55
N LYS A 25 -33.70 8.40 -35.02
CA LYS A 25 -34.69 7.32 -35.15
C LYS A 25 -35.19 7.16 -36.59
N SER A 26 -35.43 8.27 -37.30
CA SER A 26 -35.79 8.24 -38.73
C SER A 26 -34.67 7.63 -39.56
N SER A 27 -33.42 8.04 -39.30
CA SER A 27 -32.24 7.50 -39.98
C SER A 27 -32.07 5.99 -39.72
N LEU A 28 -32.46 5.51 -38.53
CA LEU A 28 -32.45 4.10 -38.18
C LEU A 28 -33.59 3.30 -38.84
N SER A 29 -34.74 3.91 -39.10
CA SER A 29 -35.91 3.25 -39.71
C SER A 29 -35.85 3.18 -41.24
N ASP A 30 -35.19 4.15 -41.88
CA ASP A 30 -35.09 4.22 -43.35
C ASP A 30 -34.02 3.26 -43.93
N GLU A 31 -33.22 2.62 -43.08
CA GLU A 31 -32.16 1.69 -43.48
C GLU A 31 -32.69 0.25 -43.67
N THR A 32 -33.34 0.00 -44.81
CA THR A 32 -33.54 -1.38 -45.31
C THR A 32 -32.39 -1.79 -46.24
N PRO A 33 -31.80 -2.99 -46.11
CA PRO A 33 -30.85 -3.49 -47.10
C PRO A 33 -31.50 -3.49 -48.49
N PRO A 34 -30.81 -3.06 -49.57
CA PRO A 34 -31.34 -3.26 -50.90
C PRO A 34 -31.62 -4.75 -51.10
N ALA A 35 -32.82 -5.08 -51.57
CA ALA A 35 -33.21 -6.46 -51.83
C ALA A 35 -32.39 -7.01 -53.01
N THR A 36 -31.18 -7.50 -52.74
CA THR A 36 -30.31 -8.17 -53.71
C THR A 36 -30.99 -9.39 -54.34
N SER A 37 -31.93 -10.01 -53.62
CA SER A 37 -32.78 -11.09 -54.11
C SER A 37 -33.72 -10.67 -55.26
N ASN A 38 -34.14 -9.41 -55.32
CA ASN A 38 -34.99 -8.91 -56.42
C ASN A 38 -34.17 -8.62 -57.69
N LEU A 39 -32.91 -8.20 -57.55
CA LEU A 39 -32.05 -7.95 -58.71
C LEU A 39 -31.60 -9.27 -59.38
N LEU A 40 -31.21 -10.28 -58.60
CA LEU A 40 -30.85 -11.60 -59.14
C LEU A 40 -32.03 -12.25 -59.89
N LYS A 41 -33.24 -12.19 -59.33
CA LYS A 41 -34.46 -12.70 -60.00
C LYS A 41 -34.82 -11.92 -61.26
N LEU A 42 -34.71 -10.59 -61.22
CA LEU A 42 -34.99 -9.72 -62.37
C LEU A 42 -34.01 -9.98 -63.53
N TYR A 43 -32.74 -10.29 -63.23
CA TYR A 43 -31.73 -10.62 -64.24
C TYR A 43 -31.79 -12.09 -64.71
N GLU A 44 -32.21 -13.04 -63.86
CA GLU A 44 -32.54 -14.41 -64.28
C GLU A 44 -33.75 -14.44 -65.23
N GLU A 45 -34.79 -13.66 -64.93
CA GLU A 45 -35.95 -13.49 -65.82
C GLU A 45 -35.59 -12.78 -67.15
N ALA A 46 -34.51 -11.99 -67.17
CA ALA A 46 -33.94 -11.37 -68.37
C ALA A 46 -32.95 -12.28 -69.14
N GLY A 47 -32.70 -13.51 -68.68
CA GLY A 47 -31.94 -14.54 -69.41
C GLY A 47 -30.42 -14.39 -69.43
N VAL A 48 -29.82 -13.63 -68.51
CA VAL A 48 -28.37 -13.36 -68.48
C VAL A 48 -27.67 -14.21 -67.41
N VAL A 49 -26.85 -15.18 -67.83
CA VAL A 49 -26.05 -16.02 -66.91
C VAL A 49 -24.72 -15.32 -66.60
N PHE A 50 -24.51 -14.92 -65.33
CA PHE A 50 -23.26 -14.31 -64.90
C PHE A 50 -22.17 -15.35 -64.59
N PRO A 51 -20.88 -15.09 -64.91
CA PRO A 51 -19.77 -15.93 -64.48
C PRO A 51 -19.55 -15.85 -62.95
N GLN A 52 -19.13 -16.96 -62.32
CA GLN A 52 -19.05 -17.14 -60.85
C GLN A 52 -18.22 -16.08 -60.08
N ASN A 53 -17.32 -15.38 -60.77
CA ASN A 53 -16.51 -14.28 -60.22
C ASN A 53 -17.32 -13.01 -59.94
N VAL A 54 -18.43 -12.78 -60.65
CA VAL A 54 -19.34 -11.67 -60.40
C VAL A 54 -20.21 -11.94 -59.18
N THR A 55 -20.67 -13.18 -59.01
CA THR A 55 -21.45 -13.63 -57.84
C THR A 55 -20.64 -13.49 -56.54
N ARG A 56 -19.36 -13.91 -56.52
CA ARG A 56 -18.48 -13.70 -55.36
C ARG A 56 -18.27 -12.22 -55.01
N ARG A 57 -18.12 -11.33 -56.01
CA ARG A 57 -18.04 -9.88 -55.75
C ARG A 57 -19.33 -9.33 -55.16
N PHE A 58 -20.49 -9.85 -55.54
CA PHE A 58 -21.77 -9.47 -54.93
C PHE A 58 -21.87 -9.94 -53.47
N ASP A 59 -21.46 -11.18 -53.18
CA ASP A 59 -21.44 -11.72 -51.81
C ASP A 59 -20.48 -10.94 -50.88
N GLU A 60 -19.31 -10.55 -51.41
CA GLU A 60 -18.34 -9.71 -50.70
C GLU A 60 -18.88 -8.29 -50.44
N VAL A 61 -19.57 -7.69 -51.42
CA VAL A 61 -20.23 -6.37 -51.26
C VAL A 61 -21.39 -6.45 -50.28
N GLU A 62 -22.17 -7.53 -50.31
CA GLU A 62 -23.26 -7.75 -49.36
C GLU A 62 -22.74 -7.90 -47.93
N THR A 63 -21.65 -8.65 -47.75
CA THR A 63 -21.01 -8.83 -46.43
C THR A 63 -20.42 -7.52 -45.91
N PHE A 64 -19.73 -6.75 -46.77
CA PHE A 64 -19.21 -5.43 -46.42
C PHE A 64 -20.33 -4.45 -46.06
N HIS A 65 -21.43 -4.45 -46.82
CA HIS A 65 -22.61 -3.63 -46.54
C HIS A 65 -23.28 -4.03 -45.22
N LYS A 66 -23.39 -5.33 -44.92
CA LYS A 66 -23.88 -5.83 -43.62
C LYS A 66 -23.02 -5.36 -42.46
N VAL A 67 -21.69 -5.41 -42.58
CA VAL A 67 -20.77 -4.92 -41.53
C VAL A 67 -20.90 -3.41 -41.34
N ILE A 68 -21.00 -2.63 -42.43
CA ILE A 68 -21.21 -1.17 -42.35
C ILE A 68 -22.54 -0.85 -41.70
N LEU A 69 -23.63 -1.49 -42.13
CA LEU A 69 -24.97 -1.30 -41.56
C LEU A 69 -25.00 -1.69 -40.08
N GLN A 70 -24.34 -2.78 -39.69
CA GLN A 70 -24.25 -3.19 -38.29
C GLN A 70 -23.47 -2.18 -37.44
N ASN A 71 -22.30 -1.72 -37.91
CA ASN A 71 -21.51 -0.70 -37.21
C ASN A 71 -22.25 0.63 -37.09
N ARG A 72 -22.93 1.05 -38.16
CA ARG A 72 -23.74 2.27 -38.19
C ARG A 72 -24.96 2.17 -37.28
N LYS A 73 -25.64 1.03 -37.27
CA LYS A 73 -26.72 0.73 -36.33
C LYS A 73 -26.27 0.79 -34.88
N THR A 74 -25.11 0.22 -34.55
CA THR A 74 -24.53 0.29 -33.20
C THR A 74 -24.16 1.72 -32.84
N HIS A 75 -23.56 2.48 -33.75
CA HIS A 75 -23.21 3.89 -33.53
C HIS A 75 -24.45 4.77 -33.29
N LEU A 76 -25.45 4.70 -34.17
CA LEU A 76 -26.72 5.43 -34.03
C LEU A 76 -27.49 5.03 -32.77
N SER A 77 -27.50 3.74 -32.40
CA SER A 77 -28.14 3.29 -31.15
C SER A 77 -27.43 3.87 -29.92
N GLY A 78 -26.10 3.92 -29.92
CA GLY A 78 -25.33 4.55 -28.86
C GLY A 78 -25.57 6.05 -28.74
N GLU A 79 -25.72 6.75 -29.87
CA GLU A 79 -26.08 8.18 -29.86
C GLU A 79 -27.50 8.42 -29.34
N ILE A 80 -28.45 7.55 -29.68
CA ILE A 80 -29.82 7.58 -29.16
C ILE A 80 -29.82 7.37 -27.64
N GLU A 81 -29.10 6.37 -27.13
CA GLU A 81 -28.99 6.12 -25.70
C GLU A 81 -28.34 7.29 -24.96
N ALA A 82 -27.28 7.87 -25.52
CA ALA A 82 -26.61 9.03 -24.95
C ALA A 82 -27.52 10.27 -24.90
N ALA A 83 -28.28 10.55 -25.97
CA ALA A 83 -29.23 11.65 -26.00
C ALA A 83 -30.39 11.44 -25.00
N GLN A 84 -30.92 10.22 -24.88
CA GLN A 84 -31.94 9.88 -23.88
C GLN A 84 -31.42 10.05 -22.45
N ALA A 85 -30.17 9.65 -22.18
CA ALA A 85 -29.56 9.81 -20.86
C ALA A 85 -29.39 11.30 -20.50
N ARG A 86 -28.98 12.14 -21.44
CA ARG A 86 -28.89 13.61 -21.24
C ARG A 86 -30.25 14.23 -20.93
N ILE A 87 -31.29 13.89 -21.70
CA ILE A 87 -32.67 14.39 -21.44
C ILE A 87 -33.13 13.98 -20.04
N LYS A 88 -32.90 12.71 -19.65
CA LYS A 88 -33.30 12.20 -18.34
C LYS A 88 -32.60 12.92 -17.18
N ASP A 89 -31.31 13.20 -17.31
CA ASP A 89 -30.55 13.96 -16.32
C ASP A 89 -31.04 15.42 -16.23
N ARG A 90 -31.22 16.09 -17.38
CA ARG A 90 -31.76 17.46 -17.42
C ARG A 90 -33.17 17.55 -16.86
N ASP A 91 -34.03 16.56 -17.08
CA ASP A 91 -35.38 16.52 -16.50
C ASP A 91 -35.36 16.34 -14.97
N ALA A 92 -34.40 15.58 -14.42
CA ALA A 92 -34.20 15.50 -12.98
C ALA A 92 -33.76 16.85 -12.40
N GLN A 93 -32.83 17.54 -13.08
CA GLN A 93 -32.40 18.89 -12.70
C GLN A 93 -33.54 19.91 -12.79
N LYS A 94 -34.35 19.86 -13.85
CA LYS A 94 -35.54 20.71 -14.02
C LYS A 94 -36.55 20.53 -12.90
N LYS A 95 -36.84 19.29 -12.49
CA LYS A 95 -37.75 19.01 -11.36
C LYS A 95 -37.29 19.67 -10.07
N GLU A 96 -35.98 19.61 -9.78
CA GLU A 96 -35.43 20.23 -8.57
C GLU A 96 -35.47 21.76 -8.65
N LEU A 97 -35.13 22.34 -9.81
CA LEU A 97 -35.21 23.78 -10.03
C LEU A 97 -36.66 24.29 -10.00
N ASP A 98 -37.62 23.52 -10.51
CA ASP A 98 -39.06 23.84 -10.44
C ASP A 98 -39.58 23.76 -9.00
N ARG A 99 -39.14 22.76 -8.21
CA ARG A 99 -39.44 22.68 -6.77
C ARG A 99 -38.94 23.93 -6.04
N ARG A 100 -37.68 24.31 -6.26
CA ARG A 100 -37.10 25.52 -5.66
C ARG A 100 -37.79 26.80 -6.15
N ARG A 101 -38.18 26.86 -7.43
CA ARG A 101 -38.96 28.00 -7.97
C ARG A 101 -40.34 28.08 -7.34
N ALA A 102 -41.00 26.94 -7.13
CA ALA A 102 -42.32 26.87 -6.51
C ALA A 102 -42.27 27.29 -5.03
N GLU A 103 -41.25 26.86 -4.28
CA GLU A 103 -40.98 27.34 -2.92
C GLU A 103 -40.84 28.87 -2.91
N ILE A 104 -39.98 29.42 -3.77
CA ILE A 104 -39.76 30.88 -3.89
C ILE A 104 -41.05 31.61 -4.28
N MET A 105 -41.84 31.06 -5.21
CA MET A 105 -43.10 31.67 -5.65
C MET A 105 -44.21 31.57 -4.62
N GLN A 106 -44.25 30.50 -3.81
CA GLN A 106 -45.17 30.36 -2.70
C GLN A 106 -44.88 31.42 -1.64
N ILE A 107 -43.60 31.63 -1.33
CA ILE A 107 -43.17 32.71 -0.45
C ILE A 107 -43.60 34.06 -1.06
N LEU A 108 -43.43 34.28 -2.37
CA LEU A 108 -43.74 35.55 -3.07
C LEU A 108 -45.24 35.88 -3.18
N LYS A 109 -46.11 34.88 -3.12
CA LYS A 109 -47.56 35.03 -3.34
C LYS A 109 -48.32 35.39 -2.06
N SER A 110 -47.79 35.05 -0.89
CA SER A 110 -48.26 35.53 0.41
C SER A 110 -47.72 36.94 0.64
N GLY A 111 -48.53 37.97 0.45
CA GLY A 111 -48.11 39.36 0.65
C GLY A 111 -47.54 39.60 2.06
N GLY A 112 -46.21 39.65 2.15
CA GLY A 112 -45.50 39.71 3.43
C GLY A 112 -44.04 40.12 3.24
N ALA A 113 -43.79 41.39 2.90
CA ALA A 113 -42.43 41.92 2.70
C ALA A 113 -41.48 41.66 3.89
N LEU A 114 -42.03 41.55 5.10
CA LEU A 114 -41.27 41.22 6.31
C LEU A 114 -40.89 39.74 6.40
N GLU A 115 -41.79 38.82 6.06
CA GLU A 115 -41.53 37.38 6.07
C GLU A 115 -40.48 37.00 5.01
N HIS A 116 -40.53 37.68 3.85
CA HIS A 116 -39.48 37.63 2.83
C HIS A 116 -38.11 38.07 3.31
N PHE A 117 -38.05 39.20 4.01
CA PHE A 117 -36.80 39.73 4.54
C PHE A 117 -36.18 38.75 5.55
N LEU A 118 -37.00 38.16 6.43
CA LEU A 118 -36.55 37.17 7.40
C LEU A 118 -35.97 35.91 6.73
N LEU A 119 -36.64 35.37 5.70
CA LEU A 119 -36.14 34.19 4.97
C LEU A 119 -34.86 34.47 4.18
N LEU A 120 -34.74 35.64 3.56
CA LEU A 120 -33.51 36.05 2.88
C LEU A 120 -32.36 36.28 3.88
N GLN A 121 -32.66 36.83 5.06
CA GLN A 121 -31.69 37.01 6.13
C GLN A 121 -31.21 35.67 6.70
N GLU A 122 -32.11 34.69 6.85
CA GLU A 122 -31.75 33.33 7.26
C GLU A 122 -30.86 32.64 6.21
N GLU A 123 -31.22 32.73 4.93
CA GLU A 123 -30.41 32.16 3.84
C GLU A 123 -29.03 32.85 3.74
N ALA A 124 -28.99 34.18 3.90
CA ALA A 124 -27.73 34.93 3.95
C ALA A 124 -26.87 34.48 5.14
N GLY A 125 -27.46 34.33 6.32
CA GLY A 125 -26.77 33.81 7.51
C GLY A 125 -26.25 32.38 7.32
N ARG A 126 -27.00 31.52 6.61
CA ARG A 126 -26.54 30.17 6.25
C ARG A 126 -25.31 30.22 5.35
N VAL A 127 -25.38 31.01 4.27
CA VAL A 127 -24.26 31.16 3.33
C VAL A 127 -23.04 31.79 4.01
N GLU A 128 -23.23 32.78 4.88
CA GLU A 128 -22.14 33.37 5.67
C GLU A 128 -21.48 32.35 6.60
N SER A 129 -22.27 31.49 7.24
CA SER A 129 -21.77 30.39 8.08
C SER A 129 -21.00 29.34 7.26
N GLU A 130 -21.48 29.00 6.07
CA GLU A 130 -20.78 28.11 5.13
C GLU A 130 -19.45 28.73 4.69
N VAL A 131 -19.43 30.01 4.31
CA VAL A 131 -18.21 30.74 3.94
C VAL A 131 -17.22 30.77 5.11
N ALA A 132 -17.67 31.05 6.33
CA ALA A 132 -16.82 31.04 7.51
C ALA A 132 -16.23 29.64 7.76
N THR A 133 -17.00 28.58 7.54
CA THR A 133 -16.54 27.19 7.64
C THR A 133 -15.50 26.86 6.59
N PHE A 134 -15.71 27.25 5.33
CA PHE A 134 -14.75 27.02 4.25
C PHE A 134 -13.46 27.81 4.44
N ARG A 135 -13.54 29.05 4.95
CA ARG A 135 -12.35 29.84 5.31
C ARG A 135 -11.50 29.14 6.38
N LYS A 136 -12.12 28.60 7.43
CA LYS A 136 -11.40 27.82 8.46
C LYS A 136 -10.77 26.55 7.89
N LYS A 137 -11.46 25.86 6.98
CA LYS A 137 -10.91 24.67 6.29
C LYS A 137 -9.71 25.02 5.40
N LEU A 138 -9.78 26.16 4.70
CA LEU A 138 -8.67 26.64 3.88
C LEU A 138 -7.45 26.99 4.74
N GLU A 139 -7.65 27.73 5.83
CA GLU A 139 -6.57 28.06 6.78
C GLU A 139 -5.90 26.80 7.34
N LEU A 140 -6.70 25.80 7.73
CA LEU A 140 -6.17 24.52 8.19
C LEU A 140 -5.37 23.80 7.09
N ALA A 141 -5.85 23.82 5.84
CA ALA A 141 -5.16 23.20 4.71
C ALA A 141 -3.81 23.89 4.44
N GLU A 142 -3.78 25.22 4.45
CA GLU A 142 -2.54 26.02 4.28
C GLU A 142 -1.54 25.73 5.41
N GLN A 143 -2.01 25.62 6.67
CA GLN A 143 -1.17 25.23 7.80
C GLN A 143 -0.58 23.82 7.64
N ILE A 144 -1.39 22.85 7.18
CA ILE A 144 -0.94 21.48 6.92
C ILE A 144 0.12 21.47 5.80
N GLU A 145 -0.09 22.21 4.72
CA GLU A 145 0.88 22.31 3.62
C GLU A 145 2.21 22.91 4.09
N SER A 146 2.15 24.01 4.85
CA SER A 146 3.33 24.63 5.44
C SER A 146 4.08 23.67 6.37
N THR A 147 3.36 22.94 7.22
CA THR A 147 3.95 21.97 8.14
C THR A 147 4.61 20.82 7.38
N LYS A 148 3.96 20.31 6.32
CA LYS A 148 4.52 19.27 5.46
C LYS A 148 5.80 19.72 4.78
N ALA A 149 5.85 20.96 4.31
CA ALA A 149 7.07 21.54 3.73
C ALA A 149 8.20 21.62 4.77
N SER A 150 7.92 22.11 5.98
CA SER A 150 8.90 22.17 7.08
C SER A 150 9.44 20.78 7.42
N LEU A 151 8.56 19.79 7.62
CA LEU A 151 8.97 18.41 7.90
C LEU A 151 9.81 17.82 6.75
N GLY A 152 9.57 18.22 5.51
CA GLY A 152 10.39 17.86 4.36
C GLY A 152 11.83 18.39 4.47
N VAL A 153 11.99 19.64 4.91
CA VAL A 153 13.30 20.26 5.16
C VAL A 153 14.01 19.56 6.31
N ASP A 154 13.32 19.36 7.43
CA ASP A 154 13.88 18.70 8.62
C ASP A 154 14.34 17.28 8.28
N ARG A 155 13.54 16.54 7.51
CA ARG A 155 13.92 15.19 7.03
C ARG A 155 15.17 15.22 6.16
N ALA A 156 15.30 16.19 5.27
CA ALA A 156 16.49 16.34 4.43
C ALA A 156 17.74 16.64 5.29
N GLN A 157 17.60 17.51 6.29
CA GLN A 157 18.69 17.82 7.24
C GLN A 157 19.11 16.58 8.03
N LEU A 158 18.15 15.82 8.58
CA LEU A 158 18.42 14.57 9.29
C LEU A 158 19.09 13.53 8.40
N THR A 159 18.70 13.45 7.12
CA THR A 159 19.33 12.53 6.16
C THR A 159 20.79 12.88 5.92
N LEU A 160 21.10 14.18 5.73
CA LEU A 160 22.48 14.65 5.58
C LEU A 160 23.30 14.42 6.85
N ALA A 161 22.72 14.69 8.02
CA ALA A 161 23.37 14.45 9.30
C ALA A 161 23.71 12.97 9.48
N LEU A 162 22.78 12.06 9.15
CA LEU A 162 23.01 10.62 9.20
C LEU A 162 24.12 10.18 8.23
N GLN A 163 24.15 10.71 7.01
CA GLN A 163 25.21 10.39 6.04
C GLN A 163 26.60 10.86 6.52
N ASN A 164 26.68 12.05 7.12
CA ASN A 164 27.91 12.58 7.67
C ASN A 164 28.38 11.76 8.88
N ASP A 165 27.49 11.46 9.84
CA ASP A 165 27.81 10.63 11.02
C ASP A 165 28.26 9.22 10.60
N HIS A 166 27.58 8.62 9.61
CA HIS A 166 27.98 7.32 9.06
C HIS A 166 29.40 7.35 8.48
N LYS A 167 29.76 8.42 7.74
CA LYS A 167 31.10 8.59 7.19
C LYS A 167 32.15 8.85 8.29
N GLU A 168 31.83 9.68 9.27
CA GLU A 168 32.73 9.96 10.41
C GLU A 168 33.01 8.71 11.25
N ARG A 169 32.05 7.77 11.31
CA ARG A 169 32.16 6.52 12.07
C ARG A 169 32.62 5.32 11.23
N GLU A 170 33.11 5.53 10.01
CA GLU A 170 33.49 4.44 9.09
C GLU A 170 34.44 3.41 9.75
N ASP A 171 35.45 3.87 10.49
CA ASP A 171 36.40 2.98 11.17
C ASP A 171 35.79 2.20 12.35
N ALA A 172 34.83 2.80 13.05
CA ALA A 172 34.09 2.11 14.11
C ALA A 172 33.15 1.05 13.52
N ILE A 173 32.52 1.36 12.38
CA ILE A 173 31.67 0.43 11.64
C ILE A 173 32.51 -0.74 11.11
N LYS A 174 33.65 -0.48 10.48
CA LYS A 174 34.56 -1.54 10.00
C LYS A 174 34.98 -2.50 11.12
N ARG A 175 35.30 -1.99 12.30
CA ARG A 175 35.62 -2.83 13.46
C ARG A 175 34.44 -3.71 13.89
N ALA A 176 33.23 -3.15 13.93
CA ALA A 176 32.02 -3.90 14.24
C ALA A 176 31.78 -5.02 13.22
N VAL A 177 31.87 -4.71 11.92
CA VAL A 177 31.71 -5.69 10.83
C VAL A 177 32.73 -6.82 10.96
N LEU A 178 34.01 -6.50 11.17
CA LEU A 178 35.06 -7.51 11.34
C LEU A 178 34.84 -8.38 12.58
N ALA A 179 34.41 -7.80 13.70
CA ALA A 179 34.11 -8.56 14.91
C ALA A 179 32.92 -9.51 14.69
N PHE A 180 31.87 -9.06 14.00
CA PHE A 180 30.74 -9.90 13.64
C PHE A 180 31.14 -11.04 12.70
N GLU A 181 31.93 -10.75 11.66
CA GLU A 181 32.43 -11.75 10.71
C GLU A 181 33.22 -12.86 11.44
N GLN A 182 34.15 -12.47 12.33
CA GLN A 182 34.95 -13.42 13.13
C GLN A 182 34.09 -14.30 14.06
N LEU A 183 33.07 -13.72 14.70
CA LEU A 183 32.14 -14.46 15.55
C LEU A 183 31.31 -15.46 14.73
N SER A 184 30.80 -15.02 13.58
CA SER A 184 29.98 -15.85 12.70
C SER A 184 30.78 -17.01 12.09
N GLU A 185 32.03 -16.78 11.70
CA GLU A 185 32.94 -17.81 11.18
C GLU A 185 33.24 -18.88 12.24
N SER A 186 33.39 -18.45 13.50
CA SER A 186 33.63 -19.36 14.62
C SER A 186 32.42 -20.26 14.93
N LEU A 187 31.21 -19.77 14.64
CA LEU A 187 29.97 -20.51 14.87
C LEU A 187 29.65 -21.50 13.73
N TYR A 188 29.83 -21.07 12.47
CA TYR A 188 29.52 -21.86 11.27
C TYR A 188 30.79 -22.39 10.59
N VAL A 189 31.48 -23.29 11.28
CA VAL A 189 32.70 -23.92 10.74
C VAL A 189 32.34 -24.67 9.44
N ASN A 190 32.91 -24.22 8.31
CA ASN A 190 32.70 -24.68 6.91
C ASN A 190 31.59 -23.97 6.10
N GLU A 191 30.94 -22.93 6.61
CA GLU A 191 30.03 -22.07 5.83
C GLU A 191 30.63 -20.67 5.62
N ARG A 192 30.03 -19.84 4.76
CA ARG A 192 30.53 -18.47 4.57
C ARG A 192 30.22 -17.63 5.81
N ALA A 193 31.22 -16.87 6.26
CA ALA A 193 31.06 -15.88 7.31
C ALA A 193 29.89 -14.94 7.01
N GLY A 194 29.12 -14.63 8.06
CA GLY A 194 28.04 -13.68 7.99
C GLY A 194 28.56 -12.26 7.77
N ASN A 195 27.95 -11.54 6.83
CA ASN A 195 28.31 -10.16 6.54
C ASN A 195 27.30 -9.21 7.19
N LEU A 196 27.80 -8.26 7.99
CA LEU A 196 27.04 -7.17 8.56
C LEU A 196 27.22 -5.91 7.70
N ILE A 197 26.13 -5.46 7.09
CA ILE A 197 26.09 -4.24 6.30
C ILE A 197 25.34 -3.18 7.10
N ILE A 198 26.03 -2.08 7.39
CA ILE A 198 25.47 -0.93 8.09
C ILE A 198 25.41 0.22 7.09
N SER A 199 24.23 0.77 6.80
CA SER A 199 24.09 1.83 5.80
C SER A 199 23.04 2.88 6.17
N PRO A 200 23.17 4.13 5.69
CA PRO A 200 22.14 5.15 5.87
C PRO A 200 20.86 4.81 5.09
N GLY A 201 19.76 4.61 5.81
CA GLY A 201 18.44 4.34 5.26
C GLY A 201 17.50 5.56 5.27
N LYS A 202 16.28 5.36 4.77
CA LYS A 202 15.24 6.42 4.69
C LYS A 202 14.65 6.82 6.04
N ASN A 203 14.75 5.93 7.04
CA ASN A 203 14.13 6.06 8.36
C ASN A 203 15.16 5.97 9.50
N GLY A 204 16.46 6.01 9.20
CA GLY A 204 17.52 5.76 10.16
C GLY A 204 18.59 4.87 9.56
N LEU A 205 19.36 4.19 10.42
CA LEU A 205 20.39 3.26 9.99
C LEU A 205 19.76 1.91 9.62
N ASP A 206 20.06 1.42 8.42
CA ASP A 206 19.67 0.09 7.96
C ASP A 206 20.80 -0.89 8.33
N LEU A 207 20.44 -1.93 9.09
CA LEU A 207 21.32 -3.03 9.49
C LEU A 207 20.88 -4.29 8.73
N GLU A 208 21.71 -4.74 7.80
CA GLU A 208 21.45 -5.94 7.00
C GLU A 208 22.49 -7.00 7.33
N ILE A 209 22.03 -8.16 7.81
CA ILE A 209 22.89 -9.32 8.08
C ILE A 209 22.65 -10.37 7.00
N LYS A 210 23.70 -10.76 6.28
CA LYS A 210 23.66 -11.80 5.24
C LYS A 210 24.45 -13.01 5.69
N ILE A 211 23.78 -14.14 5.89
CA ILE A 211 24.40 -15.45 6.11
C ILE A 211 23.88 -16.37 5.01
N ASP A 212 24.78 -17.16 4.40
CA ASP A 212 24.41 -18.14 3.38
C ASP A 212 23.64 -19.29 4.05
N GLY A 213 22.33 -19.34 3.84
CA GLY A 213 21.42 -20.36 4.39
C GLY A 213 19.96 -19.96 4.20
N GLU A 214 19.03 -20.92 4.17
CA GLU A 214 17.60 -20.61 4.18
C GLU A 214 17.26 -19.78 5.43
N ARG A 215 16.33 -18.82 5.34
CA ARG A 215 15.88 -18.00 6.48
C ARG A 215 15.17 -18.87 7.53
N SER A 216 15.93 -19.66 8.27
CA SER A 216 15.45 -20.45 9.39
C SER A 216 15.44 -19.59 10.64
N LYS A 217 14.52 -19.90 11.56
CA LYS A 217 14.41 -19.22 12.86
C LYS A 217 15.73 -19.32 13.65
N GLY A 218 16.38 -20.49 13.60
CA GLY A 218 17.67 -20.73 14.27
C GLY A 218 18.81 -19.86 13.75
N ILE A 219 18.91 -19.65 12.43
CA ILE A 219 19.94 -18.77 11.86
C ILE A 219 19.72 -17.32 12.32
N SER A 220 18.48 -16.84 12.33
CA SER A 220 18.18 -15.48 12.82
C SER A 220 18.54 -15.31 14.29
N ASN A 221 18.33 -16.33 15.13
CA ASN A 221 18.71 -16.26 16.53
C ASN A 221 20.24 -16.25 16.72
N MET A 222 20.97 -17.03 15.93
CA MET A 222 22.43 -17.02 15.97
C MET A 222 23.03 -15.71 15.43
N GLN A 223 22.33 -15.00 14.53
CA GLN A 223 22.68 -13.63 14.16
C GLN A 223 22.58 -12.68 15.35
N ILE A 224 21.52 -12.79 16.16
CA ILE A 224 21.36 -12.00 17.38
C ILE A 224 22.51 -12.31 18.35
N PHE A 225 22.82 -13.59 18.56
CA PHE A 225 23.94 -14.01 19.41
C PHE A 225 25.28 -13.37 18.98
N CYS A 226 25.62 -13.44 17.68
CA CYS A 226 26.84 -12.84 17.16
C CYS A 226 26.83 -11.31 17.29
N PHE A 227 25.68 -10.68 17.07
CA PHE A 227 25.51 -9.24 17.21
C PHE A 227 25.70 -8.79 18.67
N ASP A 228 25.13 -9.51 19.63
CA ASP A 228 25.22 -9.17 21.05
C ASP A 228 26.65 -9.32 21.57
N LEU A 229 27.37 -10.38 21.18
CA LEU A 229 28.80 -10.53 21.51
C LEU A 229 29.68 -9.46 20.85
N MET A 230 29.40 -9.10 19.60
CA MET A 230 30.06 -7.98 18.92
C MET A 230 29.86 -6.68 19.72
N LEU A 231 28.64 -6.42 20.20
CA LEU A 231 28.37 -5.27 21.06
C LEU A 231 29.16 -5.32 22.37
N MET A 232 29.28 -6.49 23.01
CA MET A 232 30.07 -6.65 24.23
C MET A 232 31.55 -6.33 23.99
N GLN A 233 32.11 -6.76 22.85
CA GLN A 233 33.47 -6.41 22.46
C GLN A 233 33.64 -4.90 22.27
N ILE A 234 32.73 -4.24 21.54
CA ILE A 234 32.77 -2.79 21.33
C ILE A 234 32.61 -2.02 22.65
N CYS A 235 31.73 -2.49 23.53
CA CYS A 235 31.52 -1.92 24.86
C CYS A 235 32.80 -2.01 25.71
N HIS A 236 33.44 -3.18 25.71
CA HIS A 236 34.72 -3.39 26.38
C HIS A 236 35.81 -2.44 25.86
N GLU A 237 35.99 -2.33 24.53
CA GLU A 237 36.96 -1.41 23.92
C GLU A 237 36.74 0.05 24.32
N ARG A 238 35.49 0.44 24.60
CA ARG A 238 35.12 1.80 25.01
C ARG A 238 35.07 1.99 26.52
N ASN A 239 35.34 0.94 27.32
CA ASN A 239 35.15 0.93 28.77
C ASN A 239 33.73 1.38 29.16
N MET A 240 32.73 0.87 28.43
CA MET A 240 31.32 1.17 28.63
C MET A 240 30.52 -0.12 28.80
N GLY A 241 29.28 0.01 29.26
CA GLY A 241 28.33 -1.10 29.32
C GLY A 241 28.17 -1.71 30.72
N PRO A 242 27.25 -2.68 30.84
CA PRO A 242 26.80 -3.19 32.14
C PRO A 242 27.75 -4.21 32.78
N GLY A 243 28.76 -4.71 32.06
CA GLY A 243 29.66 -5.76 32.55
C GLY A 243 29.03 -7.17 32.59
N PHE A 244 27.84 -7.35 32.03
CA PHE A 244 27.19 -8.65 31.89
C PHE A 244 26.32 -8.72 30.62
N LEU A 245 26.05 -9.94 30.15
CA LEU A 245 25.15 -10.26 29.04
C LEU A 245 24.21 -11.39 29.47
N VAL A 246 22.92 -11.24 29.23
CA VAL A 246 21.91 -12.24 29.59
C VAL A 246 21.15 -12.69 28.34
N HIS A 247 21.14 -14.00 28.09
CA HIS A 247 20.33 -14.60 27.04
C HIS A 247 19.34 -15.60 27.64
N ASP A 248 18.14 -15.64 27.07
CA ASP A 248 17.12 -16.63 27.44
C ASP A 248 17.06 -17.78 26.43
N SER A 249 16.38 -18.84 26.82
CA SER A 249 16.16 -20.09 26.11
C SER A 249 15.65 -19.89 24.68
N HIS A 250 14.89 -18.82 24.43
CA HIS A 250 14.37 -18.48 23.11
C HIS A 250 15.47 -18.24 22.07
N LEU A 251 16.65 -17.77 22.49
CA LEU A 251 17.78 -17.57 21.60
C LEU A 251 18.29 -18.89 21.00
N PHE A 252 18.08 -20.01 21.67
CA PHE A 252 18.56 -21.32 21.22
C PHE A 252 17.45 -22.17 20.59
N ASP A 253 16.22 -21.65 20.51
CA ASP A 253 15.08 -22.36 19.94
C ASP A 253 15.23 -22.56 18.42
N GLY A 254 15.09 -23.81 17.96
CA GLY A 254 15.23 -24.19 16.55
C GLY A 254 16.65 -24.13 16.00
N VAL A 255 17.66 -24.11 16.87
CA VAL A 255 19.09 -24.15 16.54
C VAL A 255 19.59 -25.59 16.68
N ASP A 256 20.51 -26.02 15.80
CA ASP A 256 21.14 -27.35 15.90
C ASP A 256 21.94 -27.49 17.20
N GLU A 257 21.87 -28.66 17.85
CA GLU A 257 22.50 -28.92 19.16
C GLU A 257 24.01 -28.60 19.15
N ARG A 258 24.71 -28.87 18.04
CA ARG A 258 26.15 -28.57 17.93
C ARG A 258 26.43 -27.07 17.86
N GLN A 259 25.54 -26.31 17.22
CA GLN A 259 25.64 -24.85 17.15
C GLN A 259 25.35 -24.23 18.52
N VAL A 260 24.40 -24.76 19.29
CA VAL A 260 24.16 -24.35 20.67
C VAL A 260 25.39 -24.63 21.54
N ALA A 261 25.98 -25.82 21.44
CA ALA A 261 27.20 -26.17 22.18
C ALA A 261 28.34 -25.20 21.86
N LYS A 262 28.54 -24.90 20.57
CA LYS A 262 29.59 -23.96 20.13
C LYS A 262 29.31 -22.52 20.59
N ALA A 263 28.05 -22.07 20.53
CA ALA A 263 27.67 -20.75 21.02
C ALA A 263 27.96 -20.59 22.52
N LEU A 264 27.65 -21.59 23.34
CA LEU A 264 27.95 -21.56 24.78
C LEU A 264 29.46 -21.49 25.04
N GLN A 265 30.25 -22.27 24.29
CA GLN A 265 31.71 -22.22 24.38
C GLN A 265 32.27 -20.85 23.98
N ILE A 266 31.84 -20.31 22.83
CA ILE A 266 32.26 -18.97 22.37
C ILE A 266 31.90 -17.90 23.38
N GLY A 267 30.69 -17.99 23.96
CA GLY A 267 30.22 -17.05 24.98
C GLY A 267 31.07 -17.08 26.24
N ALA A 268 31.42 -18.28 26.73
CA ALA A 268 32.30 -18.44 27.88
C ALA A 268 33.71 -17.87 27.60
N GLU A 269 34.33 -18.24 26.48
CA GLU A 269 35.66 -17.76 26.08
C GLU A 269 35.70 -16.23 25.91
N HIS A 270 34.67 -15.64 25.29
CA HIS A 270 34.57 -14.19 25.14
C HIS A 270 34.35 -13.49 26.48
N SER A 271 33.53 -14.07 27.37
CA SER A 271 33.25 -13.51 28.68
C SER A 271 34.50 -13.44 29.55
N GLU A 272 35.35 -14.48 29.51
CA GLU A 272 36.63 -14.50 30.21
C GLU A 272 37.63 -13.51 29.58
N LYS A 273 37.75 -13.51 28.26
CA LYS A 273 38.68 -12.64 27.53
C LYS A 273 38.37 -11.14 27.70
N LEU A 274 37.09 -10.78 27.66
CA LEU A 274 36.63 -9.38 27.73
C LEU A 274 36.21 -8.95 29.15
N GLY A 275 36.22 -9.88 30.12
CA GLY A 275 35.93 -9.59 31.52
C GLY A 275 34.48 -9.17 31.80
N PHE A 276 33.50 -9.81 31.14
CA PHE A 276 32.07 -9.63 31.44
C PHE A 276 31.44 -10.92 31.94
N GLN A 277 30.31 -10.84 32.62
CA GLN A 277 29.56 -12.01 33.07
C GLN A 277 28.57 -12.45 31.98
N TYR A 278 28.70 -13.68 31.46
CA TYR A 278 27.72 -14.25 30.55
C TYR A 278 26.73 -15.15 31.30
N LEU A 279 25.43 -14.81 31.22
CA LEU A 279 24.35 -15.51 31.91
C LEU A 279 23.38 -16.06 30.87
N VAL A 280 23.06 -17.35 30.97
CA VAL A 280 22.12 -18.02 30.08
C VAL A 280 21.04 -18.72 30.88
N THR A 281 19.78 -18.41 30.62
CA THR A 281 18.65 -19.23 31.06
C THR A 281 18.30 -20.21 29.95
N MET A 282 18.22 -21.50 30.28
CA MET A 282 17.98 -22.55 29.29
C MET A 282 17.18 -23.69 29.90
N ASN A 283 16.29 -24.28 29.11
CA ASN A 283 15.56 -25.46 29.52
C ASN A 283 16.49 -26.68 29.57
N SER A 284 16.23 -27.60 30.50
CA SER A 284 17.11 -28.76 30.72
C SER A 284 17.14 -29.75 29.55
N ASP A 285 16.10 -29.77 28.71
CA ASP A 285 15.99 -30.57 27.50
C ASP A 285 16.72 -29.95 26.29
N ALA A 286 16.87 -28.63 26.27
CA ALA A 286 17.61 -27.89 25.24
C ALA A 286 19.13 -27.82 25.52
N LEU A 287 19.58 -28.36 26.66
CA LEU A 287 20.97 -28.32 27.07
C LEU A 287 21.78 -29.36 26.27
N PRO A 288 22.76 -28.92 25.44
CA PRO A 288 23.47 -29.82 24.55
C PRO A 288 24.33 -30.81 25.35
N LYS A 289 24.33 -32.07 24.92
CA LYS A 289 25.08 -33.16 25.58
C LYS A 289 26.41 -33.43 24.90
N GLU A 290 26.49 -33.15 23.61
CA GLU A 290 27.66 -33.37 22.75
C GLU A 290 27.96 -32.11 21.92
N GLY A 291 29.12 -32.06 21.27
CA GLY A 291 29.50 -30.93 20.39
C GLY A 291 30.40 -29.87 21.03
N PHE A 292 30.82 -30.07 22.28
CA PHE A 292 31.87 -29.26 22.92
C PHE A 292 33.26 -29.72 22.50
N ASP A 293 34.18 -28.77 22.37
CA ASP A 293 35.61 -29.10 22.26
C ASP A 293 36.08 -29.75 23.57
N GLY A 294 36.99 -30.73 23.49
CA GLY A 294 37.33 -31.61 24.63
C GLY A 294 37.93 -30.94 25.88
N GLN A 295 38.14 -29.62 25.86
CA GLN A 295 38.58 -28.81 27.01
C GLN A 295 37.44 -28.07 27.70
N PHE A 296 36.25 -27.96 27.08
CA PHE A 296 35.13 -27.23 27.63
C PHE A 296 34.18 -28.16 28.38
N ASN A 297 34.02 -27.93 29.69
CA ASN A 297 33.12 -28.69 30.55
C ASN A 297 31.92 -27.85 30.98
N LEU A 298 30.77 -28.00 30.30
CA LEU A 298 29.56 -27.24 30.61
C LEU A 298 29.10 -27.41 32.07
N GLN A 299 29.34 -28.57 32.69
CA GLN A 299 28.87 -28.84 34.07
C GLN A 299 29.47 -27.89 35.11
N GLU A 300 30.65 -27.32 34.84
CA GLU A 300 31.29 -26.35 35.74
C GLU A 300 30.58 -24.99 35.74
N TYR A 301 29.81 -24.69 34.69
CA TYR A 301 29.09 -23.43 34.50
C TYR A 301 27.61 -23.52 34.90
N ILE A 302 27.09 -24.73 35.12
CA ILE A 302 25.69 -24.92 35.51
C ILE A 302 25.52 -24.56 36.99
N LEU A 303 24.68 -23.57 37.25
CA LEU A 303 24.33 -23.19 38.62
C LEU A 303 23.55 -24.34 39.31
N PRO A 304 23.80 -24.59 40.61
CA PRO A 304 23.06 -25.61 41.36
C PRO A 304 21.58 -25.25 41.54
N VAL A 305 21.24 -23.96 41.41
CA VAL A 305 19.87 -23.45 41.52
C VAL A 305 19.10 -23.77 40.24
N ARG A 306 17.98 -24.50 40.37
CA ARG A 306 17.06 -24.80 39.28
C ARG A 306 15.71 -24.14 39.54
N LEU A 307 15.19 -23.43 38.54
CA LEU A 307 13.84 -22.89 38.58
C LEU A 307 12.85 -23.97 38.12
N THR A 308 11.72 -24.11 38.81
CA THR A 308 10.71 -25.14 38.51
C THR A 308 9.30 -24.67 38.86
N ASP A 309 8.35 -25.00 37.98
CA ASP A 309 6.93 -24.76 38.19
C ASP A 309 6.23 -25.89 38.97
N GLU A 310 6.98 -26.87 39.48
CA GLU A 310 6.42 -27.98 40.26
C GLU A 310 6.08 -27.58 41.70
N ASN A 311 6.86 -26.69 42.32
CA ASN A 311 6.70 -26.28 43.73
C ASN A 311 6.50 -24.76 43.89
N GLU A 312 5.79 -24.32 44.93
CA GLU A 312 5.51 -22.88 45.19
C GLU A 312 6.78 -22.03 45.37
N ILE A 313 7.90 -22.65 45.76
CA ILE A 313 9.19 -22.01 46.04
C ILE A 313 10.13 -22.04 44.81
N GLY A 314 9.73 -22.71 43.73
CA GLY A 314 10.60 -22.93 42.55
C GLY A 314 10.73 -21.75 41.59
N GLY A 315 10.00 -20.66 41.82
CA GLY A 315 10.07 -19.43 41.01
C GLY A 315 11.26 -18.53 41.37
N LEU A 316 11.60 -17.60 40.48
CA LEU A 316 12.68 -16.63 40.71
C LEU A 316 12.34 -15.77 41.94
N PHE A 317 13.25 -15.69 42.91
CA PHE A 317 13.04 -15.05 44.23
C PHE A 317 11.87 -15.64 45.05
N GLY A 318 11.42 -16.86 44.75
CA GLY A 318 10.27 -17.49 45.42
C GLY A 318 8.92 -16.92 44.99
N VAL A 319 8.86 -16.23 43.84
CA VAL A 319 7.63 -15.67 43.26
C VAL A 319 7.35 -16.36 41.92
N ARG A 320 6.09 -16.74 41.67
CA ARG A 320 5.61 -17.21 40.36
C ARG A 320 5.03 -16.03 39.58
N PHE A 321 5.34 -15.97 38.28
CA PHE A 321 4.78 -15.02 37.32
C PHE A 321 3.79 -15.72 36.40
#